data_AF-A0A2V7YJE9-F1
#
_entry.id   AF-A0A2V7YJE9-F1
#
_cell.length_a   1.000
_cell.length_b   1.000
_cell.length_c   1.000
_cell.angle_alpha   90.00
_cell.angle_beta   90.00
_cell.angle_gamma   90.00
#
_symmetry.space_group_name_H-M   'P 1'
#
loop_
_entity.id
_entity.type
_entity.pdbx_description
1 polymer ?
#
loop_
_entity_poly.entity_id
_entity_poly.type
_entity_poly.pdbx_seq_one_letter_code
_entity_poly.pdbx_strand_id
1 'polypeptide(L)'
;MFYPTFLYLLLTVVQIDPQTGLWFPPYASRVQYLSRDPAHPLMADVERAFKENPALADDVCAAFLGAPEPQTAESHDPSVRQFRAMLAMTCSGRQAHARRQTESAQRMTSVLTDLQAMFDQEERPLVTWTREQRERRAAQLVEIVDAGSGPSLRPALQAIALSPSYTFAIHSLLALPDQRLTDGSRGVTRAQAAAFLEQLYRGRASAPEFQAGLPALLLFEGKLDEGRKAADDWYAAAPRERASFARAILAVIDRASGREGALDKVAAGCLPSASWRKQNPNTDLSEYCQQATAMLVINALDVQQQRSPHGLADAAFDLERLFFQDDWPYRLTLVGKAGLVDPAAAQKHFYVMLADPQIPGAAQLDAVYYLVQIAMVHDRPRVAPLVDCWIRLHGINLAPTRPETWKRLMTMTAQQGRKPSDCSGSSADSWCVMHALTMRMNVAVETMQWNVARQTIEKMASITVSAGGSPTPMRTELMDLAVTEIRNGRRAEAVQILSYLKGQPEDGYVTSELARWGEAIPAGASQPWQSPVPVDAALLSYACPPSGSQ
;
A
#
# COMPACT_ATOMS: atom_id res chain seq x y z
N MET A 1 -51.06 -26.21 -33.16
CA MET A 1 -50.15 -26.72 -34.19
C MET A 1 -48.80 -26.06 -33.98
N PHE A 2 -47.83 -26.87 -33.55
CA PHE A 2 -46.46 -26.50 -33.28
C PHE A 2 -45.74 -26.19 -34.59
N TYR A 3 -45.15 -24.99 -34.70
CA TYR A 3 -44.07 -24.75 -35.66
C TYR A 3 -42.76 -24.76 -34.89
N PRO A 4 -41.78 -25.58 -35.30
CA PRO A 4 -40.60 -25.85 -34.50
C PRO A 4 -39.64 -24.67 -34.57
N THR A 5 -39.26 -24.18 -33.40
CA THR A 5 -38.00 -23.50 -33.19
C THR A 5 -36.91 -24.45 -33.66
N PHE A 6 -36.34 -24.20 -34.85
CA PHE A 6 -35.14 -24.90 -35.32
C PHE A 6 -33.97 -24.49 -34.42
N LEU A 7 -33.89 -25.15 -33.27
CA LEU A 7 -32.69 -25.29 -32.48
C LEU A 7 -31.75 -26.18 -33.32
N TYR A 8 -31.10 -25.61 -34.33
CA TYR A 8 -29.93 -26.23 -34.94
C TYR A 8 -28.85 -26.26 -33.85
N LEU A 9 -28.86 -27.33 -33.07
CA LEU A 9 -27.65 -27.95 -32.54
C LEU A 9 -26.75 -28.26 -33.74
N LEU A 10 -26.08 -27.23 -34.26
CA LEU A 10 -24.91 -27.40 -35.12
C LEU A 10 -23.89 -28.11 -34.24
N LEU A 11 -23.80 -29.42 -34.39
CA LEU A 11 -22.55 -30.14 -34.21
C LEU A 11 -21.53 -29.41 -35.08
N THR A 12 -20.79 -28.46 -34.49
CA THR A 12 -19.65 -27.81 -35.14
C THR A 12 -18.58 -28.88 -35.29
N VAL A 13 -18.64 -29.64 -36.39
CA VAL A 13 -17.60 -30.59 -36.74
C VAL A 13 -16.34 -29.78 -36.99
N VAL A 14 -15.35 -29.97 -36.13
CA VAL A 14 -14.01 -29.43 -36.34
C VAL A 14 -13.38 -30.19 -37.49
N GLN A 15 -13.46 -29.61 -38.68
CA GLN A 15 -12.87 -30.17 -39.88
C GLN A 15 -11.95 -29.13 -40.53
N ILE A 16 -10.66 -29.46 -40.59
CA ILE A 16 -9.68 -28.68 -41.35
C ILE A 16 -9.89 -29.01 -42.84
N ASP A 17 -10.04 -27.99 -43.66
CA ASP A 17 -10.16 -28.15 -45.11
C ASP A 17 -8.88 -28.80 -45.65
N PRO A 18 -8.97 -29.98 -46.30
CA PRO A 18 -7.80 -30.72 -46.74
C PRO A 18 -7.09 -30.08 -47.95
N GLN A 19 -7.74 -29.16 -48.66
CA GLN A 19 -7.15 -28.47 -49.81
C GLN A 19 -6.33 -27.26 -49.34
N THR A 20 -6.86 -26.44 -48.45
CA THR A 20 -6.23 -25.20 -48.00
C THR A 20 -5.56 -25.32 -46.63
N GLY A 21 -5.86 -26.34 -45.84
CA GLY A 21 -5.32 -26.51 -44.48
C GLY A 21 -5.86 -25.45 -43.52
N LEU A 22 -7.04 -24.90 -43.79
CA LEU A 22 -7.70 -23.88 -42.96
C LEU A 22 -8.96 -24.45 -42.34
N TRP A 23 -9.32 -23.94 -41.17
CA TRP A 23 -10.67 -24.10 -40.66
C TRP A 23 -11.52 -22.91 -41.09
N PHE A 24 -12.73 -23.16 -41.58
CA PHE A 24 -13.68 -22.13 -42.00
C PHE A 24 -14.83 -22.05 -40.99
N PRO A 25 -15.05 -20.89 -40.34
CA PRO A 25 -16.19 -20.69 -39.44
C PRO A 25 -17.53 -20.89 -40.14
N PRO A 26 -18.61 -21.27 -39.43
CA PRO A 26 -19.90 -21.55 -40.04
C PRO A 26 -20.67 -20.29 -40.49
N TYR A 27 -20.09 -19.09 -40.36
CA TYR A 27 -20.76 -17.83 -40.70
C TYR A 27 -20.78 -17.54 -42.20
N ALA A 28 -19.87 -18.13 -42.97
CA ALA A 28 -19.84 -18.02 -44.42
C ALA A 28 -19.26 -19.28 -45.08
N SER A 29 -19.48 -19.40 -46.38
CA SER A 29 -18.92 -20.52 -47.14
C SER A 29 -17.40 -20.36 -47.36
N ARG A 30 -16.73 -21.49 -47.55
CA ARG A 30 -15.33 -21.58 -48.01
C ARG A 30 -15.03 -20.62 -49.18
N VAL A 31 -15.90 -20.58 -50.18
CA VAL A 31 -15.73 -19.74 -51.37
C VAL A 31 -15.76 -18.27 -51.01
N GLN A 32 -16.66 -17.84 -50.12
CA GLN A 32 -16.74 -16.45 -49.68
C GLN A 32 -15.48 -16.02 -48.92
N TYR A 33 -14.97 -16.85 -48.01
CA TYR A 33 -13.72 -16.57 -47.30
C TYR A 33 -12.52 -16.50 -48.24
N LEU A 34 -12.39 -17.43 -49.18
CA LEU A 34 -11.30 -17.45 -50.15
C LEU A 34 -11.40 -16.28 -51.15
N SER A 35 -12.61 -15.82 -51.47
CA SER A 35 -12.83 -14.63 -52.30
C SER A 35 -12.59 -13.31 -51.58
N ARG A 36 -12.26 -13.34 -50.28
CA ARG A 36 -12.05 -12.16 -49.42
C ARG A 36 -13.26 -11.23 -49.37
N ASP A 37 -14.45 -11.81 -49.23
CA ASP A 37 -15.68 -11.04 -48.99
C ASP A 37 -15.50 -10.11 -47.77
N PRO A 38 -15.60 -8.78 -47.94
CA PRO A 38 -15.42 -7.84 -46.83
C PRO A 38 -16.47 -7.98 -45.73
N ALA A 39 -17.62 -8.61 -46.00
CA ALA A 39 -18.63 -8.92 -44.98
C ALA A 39 -18.20 -10.10 -44.07
N HIS A 40 -17.27 -10.94 -44.53
CA HIS A 40 -16.82 -12.15 -43.83
C HIS A 40 -15.29 -12.25 -43.79
N PRO A 41 -14.60 -11.36 -43.03
CA PRO A 41 -13.18 -11.45 -42.83
C PRO A 41 -12.82 -12.69 -41.99
N LEU A 42 -12.17 -13.67 -42.62
CA LEU A 42 -11.90 -15.00 -42.04
C LEU A 42 -11.35 -14.96 -40.60
N MET A 43 -10.33 -14.14 -40.33
CA MET A 43 -9.74 -14.11 -38.99
C MET A 43 -10.66 -13.48 -37.93
N ALA A 44 -11.46 -12.48 -38.29
CA ALA A 44 -12.41 -11.88 -37.36
C ALA A 44 -13.55 -12.86 -37.05
N ASP A 45 -14.00 -13.62 -38.06
CA ASP A 45 -15.00 -14.66 -37.89
C ASP A 45 -14.46 -15.85 -37.08
N VAL A 46 -13.17 -16.20 -37.22
CA VAL A 46 -12.50 -17.18 -36.35
C VAL A 46 -12.46 -16.69 -34.90
N GLU A 47 -12.05 -15.45 -34.66
CA GLU A 47 -12.02 -14.87 -33.30
C GLU A 47 -13.41 -14.79 -32.68
N ARG A 48 -14.41 -14.43 -33.48
CA ARG A 48 -15.81 -14.42 -33.07
C ARG A 48 -16.28 -15.82 -32.67
N ALA A 49 -16.03 -16.84 -33.51
CA ALA A 49 -16.40 -18.21 -33.20
C ALA A 49 -15.74 -18.72 -31.91
N PHE A 50 -14.46 -18.38 -31.69
CA PHE A 50 -13.73 -18.75 -30.48
C PHE A 50 -14.26 -18.04 -29.23
N LYS A 51 -14.77 -16.82 -29.37
CA LYS A 51 -15.40 -16.07 -28.28
C LYS A 51 -16.79 -16.62 -27.95
N GLU A 52 -17.58 -16.97 -28.97
CA GLU A 52 -18.91 -17.56 -28.82
C GLU A 52 -18.83 -18.99 -28.26
N ASN A 53 -17.80 -19.76 -28.60
CA ASN A 53 -17.56 -21.10 -28.07
C ASN A 53 -16.06 -21.34 -27.74
N PRO A 54 -15.66 -21.15 -26.47
CA PRO A 54 -14.27 -21.37 -26.07
C PRO A 54 -13.75 -22.80 -26.24
N ALA A 55 -14.61 -23.83 -26.17
CA ALA A 55 -14.21 -25.24 -26.33
C ALA A 55 -13.90 -25.58 -27.80
N LEU A 56 -14.67 -25.00 -28.75
CA LEU A 56 -14.43 -25.12 -30.19
C LEU A 56 -13.03 -24.63 -30.58
N ALA A 57 -12.56 -23.58 -29.92
CA ALA A 57 -11.24 -23.03 -30.19
C ALA A 57 -10.11 -24.01 -29.87
N ASP A 58 -10.25 -24.80 -28.80
CA ASP A 58 -9.23 -25.77 -28.41
C ASP A 58 -9.20 -26.95 -29.39
N ASP A 59 -10.38 -27.42 -29.81
CA ASP A 59 -10.52 -28.49 -30.81
C ASP A 59 -9.98 -28.06 -32.18
N VAL A 60 -10.35 -26.85 -32.67
CA VAL A 60 -9.87 -26.30 -33.94
C VAL A 60 -8.36 -26.11 -33.92
N CYS A 61 -7.82 -25.55 -32.85
CA CYS A 61 -6.38 -25.33 -32.76
C CYS A 61 -5.58 -26.63 -32.60
N ALA A 62 -6.12 -27.63 -31.88
CA ALA A 62 -5.52 -28.96 -31.81
C ALA A 62 -5.53 -29.65 -33.19
N ALA A 63 -6.66 -29.60 -33.91
CA ALA A 63 -6.80 -30.17 -35.24
C ALA A 63 -5.89 -29.46 -36.27
N PHE A 64 -5.81 -28.14 -36.24
CA PHE A 64 -4.95 -27.36 -37.14
C PHE A 64 -3.46 -27.61 -36.89
N LEU A 65 -3.01 -27.60 -35.62
CA LEU A 65 -1.60 -27.82 -35.27
C LEU A 65 -1.17 -29.29 -35.40
N GLY A 66 -2.11 -30.23 -35.29
CA GLY A 66 -1.86 -31.66 -35.49
C GLY A 66 -1.98 -32.13 -36.95
N ALA A 67 -2.55 -31.31 -37.85
CA ALA A 67 -2.71 -31.67 -39.25
C ALA A 67 -1.40 -31.45 -40.05
N PRO A 68 -1.03 -32.37 -40.95
CA PRO A 68 0.07 -32.15 -41.87
C PRO A 68 -0.26 -31.00 -42.83
N GLU A 69 0.77 -30.26 -43.25
CA GLU A 69 0.62 -29.20 -44.24
C GLU A 69 0.16 -29.77 -45.59
N PRO A 70 -0.97 -29.29 -46.17
CA PRO A 70 -1.46 -29.78 -47.44
C PRO A 70 -0.51 -29.40 -48.59
N GLN A 71 -0.34 -30.34 -49.53
CA GLN A 71 0.57 -30.23 -50.68
C GLN A 71 -0.21 -29.97 -52.00
N THR A 72 -1.30 -29.20 -51.93
CA THR A 72 -2.17 -28.96 -53.09
C THR A 72 -1.82 -27.64 -53.79
N ALA A 73 -2.28 -27.45 -55.03
CA ALA A 73 -2.09 -26.18 -55.73
C ALA A 73 -2.70 -24.99 -54.96
N GLU A 74 -3.82 -25.21 -54.27
CA GLU A 74 -4.53 -24.17 -53.50
C GLU A 74 -3.83 -23.83 -52.18
N SER A 75 -3.15 -24.78 -51.54
CA SER A 75 -2.39 -24.51 -50.31
C SER A 75 -1.15 -23.63 -50.57
N HIS A 76 -0.66 -23.61 -51.80
CA HIS A 76 0.45 -22.76 -52.24
C HIS A 76 0.01 -21.35 -52.67
N ASP A 77 -1.29 -21.06 -52.74
CA ASP A 77 -1.79 -19.71 -52.99
C ASP A 77 -1.27 -18.74 -51.91
N PRO A 78 -0.69 -17.58 -52.27
CA PRO A 78 -0.17 -16.60 -51.31
C PRO A 78 -1.19 -16.15 -50.27
N SER A 79 -2.47 -16.03 -50.65
CA SER A 79 -3.55 -15.61 -49.77
C SER A 79 -3.91 -16.69 -48.75
N VAL A 80 -3.96 -17.95 -49.16
CA VAL A 80 -4.18 -19.10 -48.29
C VAL A 80 -3.01 -19.25 -47.31
N ARG A 81 -1.77 -19.11 -47.77
CA ARG A 81 -0.59 -19.10 -46.89
C ARG A 81 -0.65 -18.00 -45.83
N GLN A 82 -1.11 -16.80 -46.21
CA GLN A 82 -1.31 -15.71 -45.27
C GLN A 82 -2.37 -16.05 -44.21
N PHE A 83 -3.52 -16.58 -44.62
CA PHE A 83 -4.57 -17.01 -43.68
C PHE A 83 -4.09 -18.13 -42.75
N ARG A 84 -3.31 -19.10 -43.26
CA ARG A 84 -2.75 -20.18 -42.44
C ARG A 84 -1.75 -19.65 -41.43
N ALA A 85 -0.90 -18.71 -41.82
CA ALA A 85 0.04 -18.07 -40.89
C ALA A 85 -0.71 -17.31 -39.78
N MET A 86 -1.78 -16.58 -40.11
CA MET A 86 -2.59 -15.88 -39.11
C MET A 86 -3.30 -16.86 -38.16
N LEU A 87 -3.92 -17.92 -38.69
CA LEU A 87 -4.55 -18.96 -37.88
C LEU A 87 -3.53 -19.69 -36.98
N ALA A 88 -2.32 -19.96 -37.50
CA ALA A 88 -1.22 -20.53 -36.72
C ALA A 88 -0.77 -19.62 -35.57
N MET A 89 -0.69 -18.31 -35.79
CA MET A 89 -0.38 -17.34 -34.74
C MET A 89 -1.49 -17.29 -33.68
N THR A 90 -2.76 -17.25 -34.08
CA THR A 90 -3.91 -17.28 -33.16
C THR A 90 -3.91 -18.55 -32.29
N CYS A 91 -3.71 -19.71 -32.91
CA CYS A 91 -3.71 -20.99 -32.19
C CYS A 91 -2.47 -21.18 -31.29
N SER A 92 -1.30 -20.75 -31.74
CA SER A 92 -0.08 -20.77 -30.92
C SER A 92 -0.18 -19.82 -29.73
N GLY A 93 -0.78 -18.64 -29.93
CA GLY A 93 -1.06 -17.66 -28.87
C GLY A 93 -1.98 -18.23 -27.79
N ARG A 94 -3.07 -18.91 -28.18
CA ARG A 94 -3.96 -19.60 -27.23
C ARG A 94 -3.26 -20.71 -26.46
N GLN A 95 -2.51 -21.59 -27.14
CA GLN A 95 -1.78 -22.67 -26.45
C GLN A 95 -0.73 -22.12 -25.49
N ALA A 96 0.00 -21.07 -25.86
CA ALA A 96 0.97 -20.42 -24.99
C ALA A 96 0.30 -19.78 -23.77
N HIS A 97 -0.85 -19.14 -23.94
CA HIS A 97 -1.64 -18.58 -22.84
C HIS A 97 -2.15 -19.69 -21.90
N ALA A 98 -2.71 -20.77 -22.44
CA ALA A 98 -3.18 -21.92 -21.66
C ALA A 98 -2.03 -22.57 -20.87
N ARG A 99 -0.86 -22.79 -21.50
CA ARG A 99 0.34 -23.30 -20.81
C ARG A 99 0.77 -22.39 -19.66
N ARG A 100 0.84 -21.07 -19.88
CA ARG A 100 1.17 -20.11 -18.82
C ARG A 100 0.17 -20.13 -17.68
N GLN A 101 -1.13 -20.28 -17.97
CA GLN A 101 -2.16 -20.43 -16.93
C GLN A 101 -1.96 -21.72 -16.12
N THR A 102 -1.71 -22.85 -16.79
CA THR A 102 -1.43 -24.13 -16.12
C THR A 102 -0.16 -24.07 -15.28
N GLU A 103 0.93 -23.54 -15.81
CA GLU A 103 2.19 -23.35 -15.08
C GLU A 103 2.02 -22.41 -13.88
N SER A 104 1.28 -21.32 -14.04
CA SER A 104 0.96 -20.39 -12.96
C SER A 104 0.12 -21.06 -11.87
N ALA A 105 -0.88 -21.86 -12.25
CA ALA A 105 -1.71 -22.61 -11.31
C ALA A 105 -0.87 -23.65 -10.54
N GLN A 106 -0.02 -24.40 -11.23
CA GLN A 106 0.88 -25.38 -10.60
C GLN A 106 1.85 -24.71 -9.61
N ARG A 107 2.43 -23.56 -9.99
CA ARG A 107 3.30 -22.77 -9.10
C ARG A 107 2.53 -22.27 -7.87
N MET A 108 1.30 -21.79 -8.06
CA MET A 108 0.45 -21.38 -6.94
C MET A 108 0.20 -22.55 -5.98
N THR A 109 -0.22 -23.71 -6.49
CA THR A 109 -0.45 -24.91 -5.67
C THR A 109 0.80 -25.34 -4.88
N SER A 110 1.98 -25.31 -5.50
CA SER A 110 3.24 -25.57 -4.78
C SER A 110 3.46 -24.56 -3.66
N VAL A 111 3.34 -23.26 -3.91
CA VAL A 111 3.52 -22.22 -2.88
C VAL A 111 2.52 -22.38 -1.73
N LEU A 112 1.25 -22.66 -2.03
CA LEU A 112 0.23 -22.90 -1.00
C LEU A 112 0.55 -24.14 -0.15
N THR A 113 1.09 -25.18 -0.77
CA THR A 113 1.51 -26.41 -0.06
C THR A 113 2.68 -26.11 0.88
N ASP A 114 3.65 -25.31 0.43
CA ASP A 114 4.80 -24.89 1.24
C ASP A 114 4.38 -23.98 2.40
N LEU A 115 3.44 -23.06 2.17
CA LEU A 115 2.86 -22.21 3.21
C LEU A 115 2.08 -23.03 4.24
N GLN A 116 1.31 -24.03 3.82
CA GLN A 116 0.64 -24.95 4.74
C GLN A 116 1.65 -25.71 5.59
N ALA A 117 2.72 -26.23 4.98
CA ALA A 117 3.76 -26.95 5.72
C ALA A 117 4.48 -26.05 6.74
N MET A 118 4.74 -24.79 6.40
CA MET A 118 5.30 -23.80 7.33
C MET A 118 4.32 -23.50 8.47
N PHE A 119 3.04 -23.26 8.17
CA PHE A 119 2.02 -23.01 9.18
C PHE A 119 1.90 -24.19 10.16
N ASP A 120 1.84 -25.42 9.66
CA ASP A 120 1.75 -26.62 10.48
C ASP A 120 3.00 -26.80 11.38
N GLN A 121 4.18 -26.36 10.94
CA GLN A 121 5.39 -26.37 11.77
C GLN A 121 5.28 -25.38 12.93
N GLU A 122 4.76 -24.18 12.68
CA GLU A 122 4.57 -23.14 13.70
C GLU A 122 3.45 -23.49 14.70
N GLU A 123 2.46 -24.29 14.29
CA GLU A 123 1.35 -24.74 15.13
C GLU A 123 1.75 -25.85 16.12
N ARG A 124 2.63 -26.77 15.71
CA ARG A 124 3.04 -27.97 16.49
C ARG A 124 3.53 -27.73 17.92
N PRO A 125 4.39 -26.74 18.24
CA PRO A 125 4.93 -26.58 19.59
C PRO A 125 3.92 -25.99 20.60
N LEU A 126 2.70 -25.66 20.17
CA LEU A 126 1.78 -24.79 20.93
C LEU A 126 0.68 -25.55 21.68
N VAL A 127 0.61 -26.87 21.53
CA VAL A 127 -0.47 -27.72 22.08
C VAL A 127 -0.56 -27.66 23.60
N THR A 128 0.53 -27.34 24.30
CA THR A 128 0.60 -27.28 25.77
C THR A 128 0.34 -25.90 26.36
N TRP A 129 0.13 -24.88 25.52
CA TRP A 129 0.04 -23.49 25.96
C TRP A 129 -1.40 -23.11 26.31
N THR A 130 -1.57 -22.29 27.36
CA THR A 130 -2.89 -21.74 27.69
C THR A 130 -3.31 -20.69 26.66
N ARG A 131 -4.62 -20.43 26.55
CA ARG A 131 -5.15 -19.40 25.65
C ARG A 131 -4.54 -18.01 25.90
N GLU A 132 -4.37 -17.62 27.16
CA GLU A 132 -3.76 -16.33 27.52
C GLU A 132 -2.29 -16.23 27.09
N GLN A 133 -1.52 -17.33 27.23
CA GLN A 133 -0.14 -17.38 26.75
C GLN A 133 -0.07 -17.26 25.22
N ARG A 134 -0.98 -17.95 24.52
CA ARG A 134 -1.09 -17.88 23.06
C ARG A 134 -1.42 -16.46 22.58
N GLU A 135 -2.46 -15.84 23.15
CA GLU A 135 -2.89 -14.47 22.80
C GLU A 135 -1.77 -13.45 23.08
N ARG A 136 -1.09 -13.55 24.23
CA ARG A 136 0.03 -12.65 24.57
C ARG A 136 1.20 -12.80 23.61
N ARG A 137 1.59 -14.03 23.24
CA ARG A 137 2.69 -14.25 22.30
C ARG A 137 2.33 -13.82 20.89
N ALA A 138 1.08 -14.01 20.47
CA ALA A 138 0.60 -13.53 19.18
C ALA A 138 0.71 -11.99 19.09
N ALA A 139 0.31 -11.27 20.14
CA ALA A 139 0.46 -9.81 20.19
C ALA A 139 1.94 -9.36 20.09
N GLN A 140 2.85 -10.01 20.81
CA GLN A 140 4.29 -9.73 20.72
C GLN A 140 4.85 -9.98 19.32
N LEU A 141 4.42 -11.06 18.66
CA LEU A 141 4.86 -11.36 17.29
C LEU A 141 4.34 -10.33 16.30
N VAL A 142 3.10 -9.87 16.45
CA VAL A 142 2.55 -8.76 15.67
C VAL A 142 3.39 -7.49 15.82
N GLU A 143 3.73 -7.11 17.06
CA GLU A 143 4.62 -5.95 17.30
C GLU A 143 5.97 -6.10 16.59
N ILE A 144 6.57 -7.30 16.60
CA ILE A 144 7.83 -7.58 15.90
C ILE A 144 7.67 -7.48 14.38
N VAL A 145 6.57 -8.02 13.84
CA VAL A 145 6.26 -7.98 12.41
C VAL A 145 6.06 -6.53 11.96
N ASP A 146 5.29 -5.75 12.72
CA ASP A 146 4.96 -4.37 12.37
C ASP A 146 6.17 -3.42 12.55
N ALA A 147 7.08 -3.73 13.48
CA ALA A 147 8.31 -2.95 13.72
C ALA A 147 9.31 -2.92 12.55
N GLY A 148 9.10 -3.67 11.46
CA GLY A 148 9.83 -3.42 10.22
C GLY A 148 11.15 -4.18 10.03
N SER A 149 11.59 -5.02 10.97
CA SER A 149 12.91 -5.67 10.89
C SER A 149 12.88 -7.08 10.30
N GLY A 150 13.64 -7.28 9.20
CA GLY A 150 13.98 -8.59 8.65
C GLY A 150 12.83 -9.41 8.01
N PRO A 151 13.09 -10.69 7.70
CA PRO A 151 12.10 -11.66 7.22
C PRO A 151 10.96 -11.84 8.23
N SER A 152 9.71 -11.71 7.79
CA SER A 152 8.56 -11.65 8.71
C SER A 152 7.48 -12.69 8.45
N LEU A 153 7.66 -13.55 7.44
CA LEU A 153 6.66 -14.56 7.07
C LEU A 153 6.39 -15.56 8.20
N ARG A 154 7.43 -16.18 8.78
CA ARG A 154 7.25 -17.16 9.87
C ARG A 154 6.68 -16.55 11.15
N PRO A 155 7.19 -15.42 11.67
CA PRO A 155 6.58 -14.74 12.82
C PRO A 155 5.09 -14.42 12.62
N ALA A 156 4.71 -13.98 11.41
CA ALA A 156 3.32 -13.67 11.07
C ALA A 156 2.44 -14.94 11.03
N LEU A 157 2.91 -16.03 10.38
CA LEU A 157 2.21 -17.32 10.38
C LEU A 157 2.06 -17.89 11.80
N GLN A 158 3.10 -17.76 12.62
CA GLN A 158 3.07 -18.19 14.02
C GLN A 158 2.06 -17.38 14.84
N ALA A 159 1.97 -16.06 14.64
CA ALA A 159 0.99 -15.22 15.32
C ALA A 159 -0.45 -15.68 15.01
N ILE A 160 -0.73 -16.04 13.76
CA ILE A 160 -2.03 -16.58 13.33
C ILE A 160 -2.27 -17.96 13.94
N ALA A 161 -1.27 -18.86 13.93
CA ALA A 161 -1.41 -20.20 14.54
C ALA A 161 -1.67 -20.13 16.05
N LEU A 162 -1.05 -19.19 16.75
CA LEU A 162 -1.27 -18.95 18.17
C LEU A 162 -2.70 -18.45 18.45
N SER A 163 -3.18 -17.49 17.67
CA SER A 163 -4.49 -16.87 17.88
C SER A 163 -5.22 -16.61 16.55
N PRO A 164 -5.92 -17.61 15.98
CA PRO A 164 -6.59 -17.47 14.68
C PRO A 164 -7.70 -16.40 14.68
N SER A 165 -8.30 -16.11 15.84
CA SER A 165 -9.31 -15.05 15.97
C SER A 165 -8.73 -13.64 16.15
N TYR A 166 -7.40 -13.49 16.25
CA TYR A 166 -6.76 -12.20 16.45
C TYR A 166 -6.58 -11.47 15.11
N THR A 167 -7.46 -10.52 14.84
CA THR A 167 -7.55 -9.84 13.53
C THR A 167 -6.29 -9.05 13.18
N PHE A 168 -5.52 -8.57 14.15
CA PHE A 168 -4.23 -7.92 13.90
C PHE A 168 -3.21 -8.87 13.28
N ALA A 169 -3.15 -10.14 13.69
CA ALA A 169 -2.23 -11.10 13.08
C ALA A 169 -2.56 -11.34 11.59
N ILE A 170 -3.84 -11.36 11.25
CA ILE A 170 -4.32 -11.44 9.86
C ILE A 170 -3.92 -10.17 9.09
N HIS A 171 -4.22 -9.00 9.64
CA HIS A 171 -3.88 -7.71 9.05
C HIS A 171 -2.37 -7.58 8.83
N SER A 172 -1.53 -7.81 9.85
CA SER A 172 -0.07 -7.70 9.73
C SER A 172 0.47 -8.56 8.59
N LEU A 173 0.03 -9.83 8.45
CA LEU A 173 0.48 -10.66 7.34
C LEU A 173 0.06 -10.10 5.96
N LEU A 174 -1.18 -9.61 5.83
CA LEU A 174 -1.71 -9.11 4.57
C LEU A 174 -1.18 -7.71 4.19
N ALA A 175 -0.82 -6.90 5.18
CA ALA A 175 -0.26 -5.57 5.01
C ALA A 175 1.26 -5.59 4.73
N LEU A 176 1.95 -6.71 5.01
CA LEU A 176 3.38 -6.83 4.76
C LEU A 176 3.72 -6.63 3.27
N PRO A 177 4.75 -5.83 2.94
CA PRO A 177 5.23 -5.70 1.57
C PRO A 177 5.89 -7.01 1.11
N ASP A 178 5.81 -7.32 -0.19
CA ASP A 178 6.30 -8.58 -0.78
C ASP A 178 7.77 -8.88 -0.44
N GLN A 179 8.60 -7.84 -0.28
CA GLN A 179 10.02 -7.98 0.07
C GLN A 179 10.23 -8.57 1.48
N ARG A 180 9.27 -8.39 2.39
CA ARG A 180 9.32 -8.90 3.77
C ARG A 180 8.59 -10.22 3.96
N LEU A 181 7.75 -10.60 3.00
CA LEU A 181 7.07 -11.89 2.93
C LEU A 181 8.05 -12.99 2.50
N THR A 182 9.07 -13.21 3.30
CA THR A 182 10.09 -14.23 3.09
C THR A 182 10.44 -14.87 4.43
N ASP A 183 10.91 -16.11 4.40
CA ASP A 183 11.53 -16.77 5.55
C ASP A 183 13.07 -16.63 5.55
N GLY A 184 13.61 -15.80 4.65
CA GLY A 184 15.04 -15.62 4.42
C GLY A 184 15.60 -16.50 3.30
N SER A 185 14.87 -17.54 2.89
CA SER A 185 15.25 -18.42 1.79
C SER A 185 14.31 -18.33 0.59
N ARG A 186 13.01 -18.14 0.84
CA ARG A 186 11.98 -18.10 -0.20
C ARG A 186 10.97 -16.99 0.08
N GLY A 187 10.75 -16.15 -0.94
CA GLY A 187 9.72 -15.11 -0.92
C GLY A 187 8.36 -15.62 -1.40
N VAL A 188 7.30 -15.05 -0.84
CA VAL A 188 5.91 -15.18 -1.29
C VAL A 188 5.34 -13.78 -1.52
N THR A 189 4.36 -13.69 -2.41
CA THR A 189 3.63 -12.43 -2.66
C THR A 189 2.44 -12.29 -1.72
N ARG A 190 1.97 -11.07 -1.49
CA ARG A 190 0.73 -10.80 -0.74
C ARG A 190 -0.47 -11.57 -1.29
N ALA A 191 -0.58 -11.70 -2.61
CA ALA A 191 -1.66 -12.45 -3.25
C ALA A 191 -1.60 -13.96 -2.91
N GLN A 192 -0.39 -14.53 -2.82
CA GLN A 192 -0.20 -15.92 -2.40
C GLN A 192 -0.51 -16.10 -0.91
N ALA A 193 -0.09 -15.16 -0.06
CA ALA A 193 -0.40 -15.17 1.37
C ALA A 193 -1.92 -15.06 1.62
N ALA A 194 -2.62 -14.17 0.90
CA ALA A 194 -4.08 -14.04 0.96
C ALA A 194 -4.79 -15.34 0.54
N ALA A 195 -4.43 -15.90 -0.62
CA ALA A 195 -5.01 -17.17 -1.09
C ALA A 195 -4.78 -18.32 -0.09
N PHE A 196 -3.61 -18.38 0.54
CA PHE A 196 -3.33 -19.34 1.60
C PHE A 196 -4.23 -19.14 2.83
N LEU A 197 -4.32 -17.91 3.34
CA LEU A 197 -5.17 -17.61 4.49
C LEU A 197 -6.63 -17.92 4.21
N GLU A 198 -7.13 -17.58 3.02
CA GLU A 198 -8.48 -17.92 2.61
C GLU A 198 -8.71 -19.44 2.64
N GLN A 199 -7.82 -20.22 2.02
CA GLN A 199 -7.90 -21.68 2.02
C GLN A 199 -7.87 -22.24 3.45
N LEU A 200 -6.97 -21.73 4.29
CA LEU A 200 -6.80 -22.14 5.68
C LEU A 200 -8.07 -21.86 6.50
N TYR A 201 -8.56 -20.63 6.49
CA TYR A 201 -9.70 -20.21 7.31
C TYR A 201 -11.00 -20.85 6.84
N ARG A 202 -11.23 -20.99 5.53
CA ARG A 202 -12.40 -21.73 5.02
C ARG A 202 -12.32 -23.22 5.37
N GLY A 203 -11.15 -23.83 5.20
CA GLY A 203 -10.93 -25.24 5.49
C GLY A 203 -11.06 -25.59 6.98
N ARG A 204 -10.81 -24.62 7.87
CA ARG A 204 -10.87 -24.79 9.34
C ARG A 204 -12.02 -24.04 10.00
N ALA A 205 -12.99 -23.51 9.26
CA ALA A 205 -14.10 -22.71 9.79
C ALA A 205 -15.02 -23.46 10.78
N SER A 206 -14.92 -24.80 10.86
CA SER A 206 -15.60 -25.60 11.89
C SER A 206 -15.01 -25.39 13.30
N ALA A 207 -13.78 -24.90 13.41
CA ALA A 207 -13.16 -24.56 14.68
C ALA A 207 -13.55 -23.11 15.08
N PRO A 208 -14.03 -22.85 16.31
CA PRO A 208 -14.55 -21.54 16.71
C PRO A 208 -13.56 -20.37 16.55
N GLU A 209 -12.26 -20.62 16.74
CA GLU A 209 -11.22 -19.59 16.62
C GLU A 209 -11.05 -19.13 15.16
N PHE A 210 -11.08 -20.07 14.20
CA PHE A 210 -11.02 -19.77 12.76
C PHE A 210 -12.35 -19.19 12.25
N GLN A 211 -13.49 -19.70 12.73
CA GLN A 211 -14.80 -19.13 12.42
C GLN A 211 -14.88 -17.64 12.80
N ALA A 212 -14.32 -17.28 13.96
CA ALA A 212 -14.32 -15.89 14.44
C ALA A 212 -13.40 -14.95 13.64
N GLY A 213 -12.30 -15.45 13.08
CA GLY A 213 -11.38 -14.64 12.29
C GLY A 213 -11.72 -14.53 10.80
N LEU A 214 -12.47 -15.50 10.26
CA LEU A 214 -12.85 -15.55 8.84
C LEU A 214 -13.55 -14.28 8.33
N PRO A 215 -14.51 -13.65 9.06
CA PRO A 215 -15.15 -12.43 8.61
C PRO A 215 -14.17 -11.27 8.41
N ALA A 216 -13.19 -11.11 9.30
CA ALA A 216 -12.18 -10.07 9.18
C ALA A 216 -11.23 -10.32 8.00
N LEU A 217 -10.82 -11.57 7.77
CA LEU A 217 -10.04 -11.95 6.59
C LEU A 217 -10.77 -11.57 5.30
N LEU A 218 -12.04 -11.94 5.18
CA LEU A 218 -12.84 -11.65 3.99
C LEU A 218 -13.10 -10.15 3.83
N LEU A 219 -13.30 -9.43 4.93
CA LEU A 219 -13.33 -7.97 4.91
C LEU A 219 -12.01 -7.41 4.38
N PHE A 220 -10.85 -7.84 4.88
CA PHE A 220 -9.54 -7.33 4.45
C PHE A 220 -9.22 -7.67 2.99
N GLU A 221 -9.69 -8.79 2.48
CA GLU A 221 -9.57 -9.15 1.06
C GLU A 221 -10.58 -8.42 0.15
N GLY A 222 -11.54 -7.68 0.71
CA GLY A 222 -12.56 -6.95 -0.05
C GLY A 222 -13.72 -7.83 -0.54
N LYS A 223 -13.87 -9.04 -0.02
CA LYS A 223 -14.94 -10.00 -0.36
C LYS A 223 -16.18 -9.76 0.49
N LEU A 224 -16.80 -8.60 0.32
CA LEU A 224 -17.83 -8.09 1.24
C LEU A 224 -19.05 -9.00 1.38
N ASP A 225 -19.60 -9.56 0.28
CA ASP A 225 -20.78 -10.44 0.35
C ASP A 225 -20.50 -11.73 1.14
N GLU A 226 -19.34 -12.33 0.90
CA GLU A 226 -18.90 -13.54 1.60
C GLU A 226 -18.54 -13.23 3.05
N GLY A 227 -17.87 -12.10 3.29
CA GLY A 227 -17.55 -11.61 4.62
C GLY A 227 -18.80 -11.34 5.44
N ARG A 228 -19.84 -10.78 4.81
CA ARG A 228 -21.13 -10.53 5.44
C ARG A 228 -21.78 -11.84 5.87
N LYS A 229 -21.81 -12.83 4.98
CA LYS A 229 -22.34 -14.17 5.31
C LYS A 229 -21.57 -14.80 6.47
N ALA A 230 -20.23 -14.77 6.42
CA ALA A 230 -19.40 -15.29 7.50
C ALA A 230 -19.61 -14.54 8.82
N ALA A 231 -19.81 -13.22 8.77
CA ALA A 231 -20.10 -12.38 9.93
C ALA A 231 -21.47 -12.72 10.54
N ASP A 232 -22.50 -12.91 9.73
CA ASP A 232 -23.83 -13.34 10.16
C ASP A 232 -23.76 -14.73 10.83
N ASP A 233 -23.10 -15.70 10.19
CA ASP A 233 -22.90 -17.06 10.71
C ASP A 233 -22.15 -17.04 12.05
N TRP A 234 -21.10 -16.23 12.16
CA TRP A 234 -20.34 -16.09 13.39
C TRP A 234 -21.12 -15.34 14.47
N TYR A 235 -21.83 -14.26 14.14
CA TYR A 235 -22.65 -13.49 15.08
C TYR A 235 -23.70 -14.37 15.76
N ALA A 236 -24.33 -15.28 15.01
CA ALA A 236 -25.30 -16.24 15.55
C ALA A 236 -24.67 -17.26 16.53
N ALA A 237 -23.40 -17.61 16.35
CA ALA A 237 -22.67 -18.58 17.18
C ALA A 237 -21.77 -17.94 18.25
N ALA A 238 -21.56 -16.63 18.20
CA ALA A 238 -20.58 -15.92 19.01
C ALA A 238 -20.97 -15.98 20.50
N PRO A 239 -20.01 -16.29 21.40
CA PRO A 239 -20.28 -16.20 22.82
C PRO A 239 -20.53 -14.73 23.21
N ARG A 240 -21.25 -14.52 24.31
CA ARG A 240 -21.76 -13.19 24.71
C ARG A 240 -20.66 -12.12 24.79
N GLU A 241 -19.47 -12.50 25.24
CA GLU A 241 -18.29 -11.63 25.34
C GLU A 241 -17.66 -11.22 24.01
N ARG A 242 -18.03 -11.87 22.89
CA ARG A 242 -17.57 -11.56 21.53
C ARG A 242 -18.67 -11.01 20.62
N ALA A 243 -19.93 -11.04 21.06
CA ALA A 243 -21.07 -10.55 20.29
C ALA A 243 -20.91 -9.08 19.85
N SER A 244 -20.32 -8.24 20.69
CA SER A 244 -20.04 -6.83 20.38
C SER A 244 -19.03 -6.67 19.25
N PHE A 245 -17.97 -7.49 19.24
CA PHE A 245 -16.96 -7.47 18.17
C PHE A 245 -17.54 -8.03 16.87
N ALA A 246 -18.34 -9.10 16.93
CA ALA A 246 -19.06 -9.64 15.78
C ALA A 246 -20.00 -8.59 15.15
N ARG A 247 -20.73 -7.85 15.99
CA ARG A 247 -21.56 -6.73 15.54
C ARG A 247 -20.74 -5.62 14.87
N ALA A 248 -19.56 -5.29 15.41
CA ALA A 248 -18.68 -4.28 14.81
C ALA A 248 -18.23 -4.72 13.40
N ILE A 249 -17.79 -5.97 13.22
CA ILE A 249 -17.41 -6.50 11.89
C ILE A 249 -18.58 -6.42 10.91
N LEU A 250 -19.77 -6.88 11.32
CA LEU A 250 -20.96 -6.83 10.47
C LEU A 250 -21.31 -5.40 10.06
N ALA A 251 -21.26 -4.45 10.99
CA ALA A 251 -21.54 -3.04 10.73
C ALA A 251 -20.53 -2.41 9.75
N VAL A 252 -19.24 -2.73 9.87
CA VAL A 252 -18.21 -2.28 8.92
C VAL A 252 -18.45 -2.85 7.53
N ILE A 253 -18.76 -4.14 7.42
CA ILE A 253 -19.04 -4.79 6.12
C ILE A 253 -20.31 -4.19 5.49
N ASP A 254 -21.37 -3.99 6.26
CA ASP A 254 -22.60 -3.37 5.79
C ASP A 254 -22.34 -1.93 5.30
N ARG A 255 -21.55 -1.14 6.03
CA ARG A 255 -21.19 0.22 5.61
C ARG A 255 -20.32 0.22 4.36
N ALA A 256 -19.33 -0.67 4.28
CA ALA A 256 -18.47 -0.85 3.11
C ALA A 256 -19.25 -1.26 1.86
N SER A 257 -20.37 -1.97 2.06
CA SER A 257 -21.32 -2.37 1.01
C SER A 257 -22.32 -1.26 0.64
N GLY A 258 -22.19 -0.05 1.19
CA GLY A 258 -23.01 1.12 0.87
C GLY A 258 -24.26 1.30 1.74
N ARG A 259 -24.40 0.58 2.86
CA ARG A 259 -25.52 0.81 3.79
C ARG A 259 -25.19 1.97 4.72
N GLU A 260 -25.69 3.15 4.36
CA GLU A 260 -25.58 4.37 5.19
C GLU A 260 -26.16 4.16 6.59
N GLY A 261 -25.53 4.77 7.61
CA GLY A 261 -25.97 4.68 9.00
C GLY A 261 -25.72 3.33 9.69
N ALA A 262 -25.10 2.35 9.02
CA ALA A 262 -24.79 1.04 9.62
C ALA A 262 -23.90 1.13 10.88
N LEU A 263 -23.11 2.20 11.03
CA LEU A 263 -22.21 2.43 12.16
C LEU A 263 -22.87 3.17 13.34
N ASP A 264 -24.01 3.85 13.14
CA ASP A 264 -24.60 4.79 14.11
C ASP A 264 -24.86 4.17 15.49
N LYS A 265 -25.16 2.87 15.52
CA LYS A 265 -25.54 2.14 16.75
C LYS A 265 -24.49 1.14 17.21
N VAL A 266 -23.29 1.13 16.62
CA VAL A 266 -22.25 0.15 16.95
C VAL A 266 -21.77 0.28 18.41
N ALA A 267 -21.81 1.49 18.94
CA ALA A 267 -21.50 1.85 20.33
C ALA A 267 -22.60 1.47 21.32
N ALA A 268 -23.86 1.41 20.88
CA ALA A 268 -25.01 1.23 21.77
C ALA A 268 -25.04 -0.19 22.38
N GLY A 269 -25.15 -0.29 23.71
CA GLY A 269 -25.18 -1.58 24.40
C GLY A 269 -23.92 -2.42 24.20
N CYS A 270 -22.77 -1.78 23.98
CA CYS A 270 -21.49 -2.46 23.82
C CYS A 270 -21.13 -3.25 25.10
N LEU A 271 -20.73 -4.50 24.91
CA LEU A 271 -20.20 -5.37 25.96
C LEU A 271 -18.73 -5.69 25.63
N PRO A 272 -17.75 -5.09 26.33
CA PRO A 272 -16.35 -5.36 26.08
C PRO A 272 -15.95 -6.77 26.53
N SER A 273 -14.83 -7.25 25.97
CA SER A 273 -14.22 -8.48 26.45
C SER A 273 -13.70 -8.30 27.88
N ALA A 274 -13.62 -9.41 28.63
CA ALA A 274 -13.09 -9.39 30.00
C ALA A 274 -11.64 -8.90 30.05
N SER A 275 -10.83 -9.24 29.04
CA SER A 275 -9.44 -8.79 28.94
C SER A 275 -9.35 -7.27 28.73
N TRP A 276 -10.16 -6.72 27.82
CA TRP A 276 -10.20 -5.28 27.60
C TRP A 276 -10.67 -4.54 28.84
N ARG A 277 -11.71 -5.05 29.53
CA ARG A 277 -12.22 -4.41 30.77
C ARG A 277 -11.20 -4.42 31.91
N LYS A 278 -10.37 -5.46 32.00
CA LYS A 278 -9.27 -5.54 32.98
C LYS A 278 -8.19 -4.48 32.72
N GLN A 279 -7.90 -4.20 31.44
CA GLN A 279 -6.91 -3.18 31.03
C GLN A 279 -7.49 -1.76 31.10
N ASN A 280 -8.81 -1.61 30.89
CA ASN A 280 -9.53 -0.35 30.80
C ASN A 280 -10.70 -0.31 31.82
N PRO A 281 -10.40 -0.31 33.14
CA PRO A 281 -11.43 -0.47 34.18
C PRO A 281 -12.34 0.76 34.33
N ASN A 282 -11.86 1.96 33.97
CA ASN A 282 -12.58 3.22 34.16
C ASN A 282 -13.12 3.82 32.86
N THR A 283 -12.89 3.15 31.74
CA THR A 283 -13.28 3.61 30.40
C THR A 283 -14.75 3.30 30.12
N ASP A 284 -15.41 4.12 29.30
CA ASP A 284 -16.79 3.85 28.88
C ASP A 284 -16.85 2.54 28.06
N LEU A 285 -17.91 1.75 28.25
CA LEU A 285 -18.03 0.46 27.57
C LEU A 285 -18.17 0.63 26.04
N SER A 286 -18.73 1.75 25.59
CA SER A 286 -18.90 2.05 24.17
C SER A 286 -17.58 2.25 23.42
N GLU A 287 -16.53 2.71 24.11
CA GLU A 287 -15.21 2.94 23.52
C GLU A 287 -14.60 1.66 22.94
N TYR A 288 -14.85 0.50 23.58
CA TYR A 288 -14.40 -0.79 23.03
C TYR A 288 -14.94 -1.03 21.62
N CYS A 289 -16.24 -0.81 21.41
CA CYS A 289 -16.87 -1.02 20.11
C CYS A 289 -16.44 0.05 19.11
N GLN A 290 -16.28 1.30 19.53
CA GLN A 290 -15.81 2.40 18.67
C GLN A 290 -14.39 2.10 18.16
N GLN A 291 -13.46 1.79 19.06
CA GLN A 291 -12.07 1.45 18.72
C GLN A 291 -11.98 0.19 17.86
N ALA A 292 -12.75 -0.86 18.20
CA ALA A 292 -12.80 -2.07 17.37
C ALA A 292 -13.29 -1.79 15.95
N THR A 293 -14.31 -0.93 15.80
CA THR A 293 -14.85 -0.55 14.49
C THR A 293 -13.84 0.27 13.70
N ALA A 294 -13.18 1.25 14.33
CA ALA A 294 -12.12 2.04 13.71
C ALA A 294 -10.94 1.19 13.26
N MET A 295 -10.46 0.30 14.12
CA MET A 295 -9.39 -0.63 13.81
C MET A 295 -9.72 -1.51 12.59
N LEU A 296 -10.94 -2.05 12.51
CA LEU A 296 -11.37 -2.87 11.36
C LEU A 296 -11.36 -2.05 10.05
N VAL A 297 -11.85 -0.80 10.09
CA VAL A 297 -11.84 0.11 8.93
C VAL A 297 -10.40 0.47 8.52
N ILE A 298 -9.56 0.87 9.48
CA ILE A 298 -8.15 1.22 9.25
C ILE A 298 -7.40 0.03 8.64
N ASN A 299 -7.53 -1.15 9.22
CA ASN A 299 -6.83 -2.35 8.74
C ASN A 299 -7.32 -2.79 7.36
N ALA A 300 -8.62 -2.67 7.08
CA ALA A 300 -9.16 -2.97 5.76
C ALA A 300 -8.66 -1.98 4.69
N LEU A 301 -8.67 -0.67 4.99
CA LEU A 301 -8.12 0.37 4.09
C LEU A 301 -6.62 0.18 3.86
N ASP A 302 -5.89 -0.24 4.90
CA ASP A 302 -4.44 -0.44 4.81
C ASP A 302 -4.06 -1.65 3.92
N VAL A 303 -4.79 -2.75 4.03
CA VAL A 303 -4.56 -3.96 3.23
C VAL A 303 -5.00 -3.75 1.78
N GLN A 304 -6.18 -3.18 1.56
CA GLN A 304 -6.77 -3.04 0.22
C GLN A 304 -6.25 -1.81 -0.53
N GLN A 305 -5.87 -0.75 0.19
CA GLN A 305 -5.35 0.51 -0.36
C GLN A 305 -6.31 1.08 -1.43
N GLN A 306 -5.78 1.47 -2.58
CA GLN A 306 -6.55 2.02 -3.71
C GLN A 306 -7.61 1.06 -4.28
N ARG A 307 -7.59 -0.22 -3.91
CA ARG A 307 -8.59 -1.22 -4.35
C ARG A 307 -9.83 -1.24 -3.46
N SER A 308 -9.82 -0.51 -2.36
CA SER A 308 -10.96 -0.46 -1.45
C SER A 308 -12.21 0.11 -2.12
N PRO A 309 -13.40 -0.38 -1.74
CA PRO A 309 -14.65 0.24 -2.15
C PRO A 309 -14.81 1.61 -1.48
N HIS A 310 -15.42 2.57 -2.18
CA HIS A 310 -15.69 3.91 -1.63
C HIS A 310 -16.47 3.87 -0.31
N GLY A 311 -17.39 2.91 -0.14
CA GLY A 311 -18.13 2.76 1.11
C GLY A 311 -17.25 2.49 2.34
N LEU A 312 -16.04 1.96 2.16
CA LEU A 312 -15.08 1.77 3.25
C LEU A 312 -14.35 3.07 3.60
N ALA A 313 -14.09 3.93 2.62
CA ALA A 313 -13.57 5.28 2.88
C ALA A 313 -14.62 6.12 3.61
N ASP A 314 -15.89 6.02 3.20
CA ASP A 314 -16.97 6.70 3.91
C ASP A 314 -17.14 6.18 5.34
N ALA A 315 -16.93 4.87 5.58
CA ALA A 315 -16.93 4.33 6.93
C ALA A 315 -15.91 5.04 7.82
N ALA A 316 -14.72 5.36 7.30
CA ALA A 316 -13.71 6.10 8.05
C ALA A 316 -14.14 7.55 8.33
N PHE A 317 -14.73 8.24 7.36
CA PHE A 317 -15.28 9.59 7.55
C PHE A 317 -16.46 9.63 8.53
N ASP A 318 -17.34 8.61 8.50
CA ASP A 318 -18.43 8.48 9.46
C ASP A 318 -17.90 8.27 10.88
N LEU A 319 -16.89 7.42 11.07
CA LEU A 319 -16.28 7.19 12.38
C LEU A 319 -15.58 8.44 12.91
N GLU A 320 -14.84 9.15 12.06
CA GLU A 320 -14.20 10.43 12.40
C GLU A 320 -15.23 11.41 12.95
N ARG A 321 -16.35 11.59 12.24
CA ARG A 321 -17.41 12.50 12.62
C ARG A 321 -18.23 12.04 13.83
N LEU A 322 -18.47 10.74 13.98
CA LEU A 322 -19.40 10.22 15.00
C LEU A 322 -18.73 10.00 16.37
N PHE A 323 -17.49 9.52 16.40
CA PHE A 323 -16.90 8.98 17.62
C PHE A 323 -15.54 9.58 17.99
N PHE A 324 -14.78 10.14 17.04
CA PHE A 324 -13.39 10.54 17.27
C PHE A 324 -13.13 12.03 17.04
N GLN A 325 -14.12 12.88 17.33
CA GLN A 325 -14.00 14.34 17.14
C GLN A 325 -12.84 14.94 17.97
N ASP A 326 -12.67 14.44 19.20
CA ASP A 326 -11.65 14.92 20.15
C ASP A 326 -10.37 14.05 20.17
N ASP A 327 -10.37 12.91 19.48
CA ASP A 327 -9.24 11.97 19.42
C ASP A 327 -8.44 12.15 18.13
N TRP A 328 -7.55 13.15 18.16
CA TRP A 328 -6.74 13.54 17.01
C TRP A 328 -5.97 12.40 16.33
N PRO A 329 -5.29 11.48 17.06
CA PRO A 329 -4.65 10.31 16.45
C PRO A 329 -5.60 9.44 15.61
N TYR A 330 -6.77 9.09 16.13
CA TYR A 330 -7.75 8.31 15.37
C TYR A 330 -8.30 9.09 14.19
N ARG A 331 -8.61 10.37 14.40
CA ARG A 331 -9.13 11.29 13.39
C ARG A 331 -8.21 11.36 12.16
N LEU A 332 -6.92 11.61 12.39
CA LEU A 332 -5.90 11.70 11.36
C LEU A 332 -5.68 10.37 10.64
N THR A 333 -5.63 9.27 11.39
CA THR A 333 -5.40 7.94 10.82
C THR A 333 -6.56 7.50 9.92
N LEU A 334 -7.80 7.70 10.35
CA LEU A 334 -9.00 7.38 9.58
C LEU A 334 -9.03 8.14 8.26
N VAL A 335 -8.87 9.47 8.32
CA VAL A 335 -8.91 10.34 7.13
C VAL A 335 -7.70 10.10 6.22
N GLY A 336 -6.51 9.90 6.78
CA GLY A 336 -5.30 9.58 6.03
C GLY A 336 -5.41 8.27 5.24
N LYS A 337 -5.92 7.21 5.87
CA LYS A 337 -6.17 5.92 5.18
C LYS A 337 -7.28 6.02 4.14
N ALA A 338 -8.36 6.75 4.44
CA ALA A 338 -9.46 6.97 3.49
C ALA A 338 -9.00 7.77 2.25
N GLY A 339 -8.02 8.67 2.41
CA GLY A 339 -7.43 9.45 1.32
C GLY A 339 -6.74 8.62 0.24
N LEU A 340 -6.41 7.35 0.50
CA LEU A 340 -5.92 6.42 -0.52
C LEU A 340 -7.01 6.03 -1.54
N VAL A 341 -8.28 6.19 -1.17
CA VAL A 341 -9.45 5.78 -1.95
C VAL A 341 -10.22 7.00 -2.45
N ASP A 342 -10.48 7.96 -1.56
CA ASP A 342 -11.12 9.23 -1.89
C ASP A 342 -10.24 10.42 -1.45
N PRO A 343 -9.24 10.79 -2.27
CA PRO A 343 -8.33 11.89 -1.96
C PRO A 343 -9.06 13.25 -1.88
N ALA A 344 -10.14 13.43 -2.65
CA ALA A 344 -10.86 14.69 -2.70
C ALA A 344 -11.69 14.91 -1.43
N ALA A 345 -12.37 13.89 -0.92
CA ALA A 345 -13.05 13.95 0.36
C ALA A 345 -12.05 14.09 1.51
N ALA A 346 -10.99 13.26 1.55
CA ALA A 346 -9.98 13.35 2.61
C ALA A 346 -9.34 14.74 2.70
N GLN A 347 -9.04 15.36 1.55
CA GLN A 347 -8.55 16.73 1.48
C GLN A 347 -9.50 17.72 2.18
N LYS A 348 -10.82 17.63 1.94
CA LYS A 348 -11.81 18.48 2.61
C LYS A 348 -11.80 18.27 4.12
N HIS A 349 -11.75 17.02 4.59
CA HIS A 349 -11.69 16.71 6.03
C HIS A 349 -10.43 17.29 6.68
N PHE A 350 -9.25 17.16 6.05
CA PHE A 350 -8.02 17.78 6.57
C PHE A 350 -8.10 19.31 6.62
N TYR A 351 -8.70 19.96 5.62
CA TYR A 351 -8.90 21.42 5.70
C TYR A 351 -9.86 21.83 6.82
N VAL A 352 -10.91 21.03 7.09
CA VAL A 352 -11.81 21.26 8.23
C VAL A 352 -11.06 21.09 9.56
N MET A 353 -10.21 20.07 9.69
CA MET A 353 -9.35 19.88 10.86
C MET A 353 -8.39 21.06 11.07
N LEU A 354 -7.75 21.52 10.00
CA LEU A 354 -6.79 22.63 10.05
C LEU A 354 -7.46 23.98 10.33
N ALA A 355 -8.77 24.09 10.13
CA ALA A 355 -9.57 25.26 10.51
C ALA A 355 -10.01 25.24 11.99
N ASP A 356 -9.81 24.12 12.71
CA ASP A 356 -10.13 23.99 14.12
C ASP A 356 -9.12 24.78 14.97
N PRO A 357 -9.54 25.80 15.73
CA PRO A 357 -8.63 26.59 16.56
C PRO A 357 -8.02 25.79 17.72
N GLN A 358 -8.56 24.60 18.04
CA GLN A 358 -8.07 23.74 19.12
C GLN A 358 -7.17 22.61 18.63
N ILE A 359 -6.85 22.54 17.32
CA ILE A 359 -5.97 21.49 16.80
C ILE A 359 -4.59 21.51 17.50
N PRO A 360 -4.14 20.38 18.08
CA PRO A 360 -2.79 20.26 18.62
C PRO A 360 -1.75 20.46 17.51
N GLY A 361 -0.64 21.14 17.82
CA GLY A 361 0.40 21.42 16.82
C GLY A 361 0.96 20.15 16.13
N ALA A 362 1.06 19.03 16.84
CA ALA A 362 1.43 17.74 16.25
C ALA A 362 0.40 17.25 15.23
N ALA A 363 -0.89 17.36 15.55
CA ALA A 363 -1.97 16.99 14.64
C ALA A 363 -2.03 17.90 13.40
N GLN A 364 -1.71 19.18 13.58
CA GLN A 364 -1.59 20.14 12.48
C GLN A 364 -0.47 19.75 11.50
N LEU A 365 0.68 19.34 12.03
CA LEU A 365 1.81 18.85 11.22
C LEU A 365 1.42 17.60 10.41
N ASP A 366 0.77 16.63 11.06
CA ASP A 366 0.35 15.39 10.42
C ASP A 366 -0.73 15.64 9.34
N ALA A 367 -1.71 16.50 9.61
CA ALA A 367 -2.74 16.85 8.62
C ALA A 367 -2.14 17.52 7.36
N VAL A 368 -1.20 18.45 7.54
CA VAL A 368 -0.49 19.06 6.39
C VAL A 368 0.37 18.01 5.68
N TYR A 369 1.00 17.10 6.42
CA TYR A 369 1.78 16.02 5.84
C TYR A 369 0.93 15.10 4.95
N TYR A 370 -0.26 14.68 5.40
CA TYR A 370 -1.20 13.92 4.56
C TYR A 370 -1.68 14.71 3.34
N LEU A 371 -1.93 16.03 3.47
CA LEU A 371 -2.25 16.88 2.33
C LEU A 371 -1.12 16.92 1.30
N VAL A 372 0.15 16.93 1.73
CA VAL A 372 1.32 16.82 0.83
C VAL A 372 1.27 15.49 0.09
N GLN A 373 1.06 14.36 0.79
CA GLN A 373 0.99 13.04 0.16
C GLN A 373 -0.11 12.97 -0.91
N ILE A 374 -1.31 13.48 -0.62
CA ILE A 374 -2.42 13.56 -1.57
C ILE A 374 -2.05 14.44 -2.77
N ALA A 375 -1.50 15.63 -2.52
CA ALA A 375 -1.12 16.58 -3.58
C ALA A 375 -0.02 16.03 -4.49
N MET A 376 0.93 15.23 -3.97
CA MET A 376 1.99 14.64 -4.79
C MET A 376 1.45 13.74 -5.90
N VAL A 377 0.35 13.06 -5.64
CA VAL A 377 -0.29 12.14 -6.60
C VAL A 377 -1.32 12.88 -7.47
N HIS A 378 -2.12 13.77 -6.88
CA HIS A 378 -3.32 14.31 -7.52
C HIS A 378 -3.27 15.82 -7.85
N ASP A 379 -2.40 16.61 -7.22
CA ASP A 379 -2.33 18.07 -7.38
C ASP A 379 -0.91 18.60 -7.17
N ARG A 380 -0.02 18.28 -8.13
CA ARG A 380 1.41 18.63 -8.06
C ARG A 380 1.69 20.12 -7.79
N PRO A 381 0.94 21.09 -8.37
CA PRO A 381 1.11 22.50 -8.04
C PRO A 381 0.95 22.85 -6.56
N ARG A 382 0.08 22.13 -5.81
CA ARG A 382 -0.14 22.36 -4.37
C ARG A 382 0.94 21.78 -3.47
N VAL A 383 1.83 20.92 -3.96
CA VAL A 383 2.88 20.30 -3.15
C VAL A 383 3.81 21.35 -2.53
N ALA A 384 4.32 22.29 -3.34
CA ALA A 384 5.25 23.32 -2.86
C ALA A 384 4.67 24.17 -1.72
N PRO A 385 3.48 24.79 -1.84
CA PRO A 385 2.92 25.60 -0.76
C PRO A 385 2.58 24.78 0.49
N LEU A 386 2.20 23.50 0.35
CA LEU A 386 1.94 22.62 1.50
C LEU A 386 3.24 22.26 2.24
N VAL A 387 4.31 21.96 1.52
CA VAL A 387 5.65 21.74 2.11
C VAL A 387 6.21 23.03 2.72
N ASP A 388 5.95 24.20 2.11
CA ASP A 388 6.25 25.52 2.72
C ASP A 388 5.54 25.67 4.05
N CYS A 389 4.28 25.28 4.11
CA CYS A 389 3.47 25.31 5.32
C CYS A 389 3.99 24.37 6.40
N TRP A 390 4.23 23.11 6.04
CA TRP A 390 4.74 22.08 6.94
C TRP A 390 6.09 22.49 7.58
N ILE A 391 7.01 23.04 6.78
CA ILE A 391 8.31 23.53 7.27
C ILE A 391 8.15 24.73 8.20
N ARG A 392 7.20 25.63 7.93
CA ARG A 392 6.89 26.77 8.82
C ARG A 392 6.27 26.33 10.14
N LEU A 393 5.39 25.33 10.13
CA LEU A 393 4.83 24.74 11.36
C LEU A 393 5.92 24.10 12.24
N HIS A 394 7.05 23.72 11.66
CA HIS A 394 8.24 23.31 12.40
C HIS A 394 9.10 24.46 12.93
N GLY A 395 8.67 25.71 12.77
CA GLY A 395 9.37 26.90 13.24
C GLY A 395 10.49 27.38 12.33
N ILE A 396 10.63 26.83 11.12
CA ILE A 396 11.67 27.23 10.18
C ILE A 396 11.13 28.32 9.24
N ASN A 397 11.61 29.55 9.44
CA ASN A 397 11.23 30.69 8.63
C ASN A 397 12.09 30.80 7.36
N LEU A 398 11.69 30.05 6.32
CA LEU A 398 12.26 30.14 4.98
C LEU A 398 11.32 30.90 4.05
N ALA A 399 11.90 31.75 3.19
CA ALA A 399 11.17 32.30 2.07
C ALA A 399 10.65 31.15 1.18
N PRO A 400 9.40 31.21 0.67
CA PRO A 400 8.86 30.20 -0.23
C PRO A 400 9.81 29.96 -1.41
N THR A 401 10.01 28.70 -1.78
CA THR A 401 10.85 28.36 -2.92
C THR A 401 10.18 28.87 -4.19
N ARG A 402 10.93 29.49 -5.12
CA ARG A 402 10.36 29.89 -6.41
C ARG A 402 9.79 28.65 -7.14
N PRO A 403 8.59 28.74 -7.76
CA PRO A 403 7.95 27.58 -8.40
C PRO A 403 8.84 26.85 -9.41
N GLU A 404 9.69 27.57 -10.15
CA GLU A 404 10.60 26.98 -11.14
C GLU A 404 11.73 26.15 -10.53
N THR A 405 12.23 26.56 -9.35
CA THR A 405 13.21 25.76 -8.61
C THR A 405 12.53 24.46 -8.16
N TRP A 406 11.33 24.56 -7.59
CA TRP A 406 10.54 23.38 -7.17
C TRP A 406 10.26 22.41 -8.33
N LYS A 407 9.90 22.95 -9.49
CA LYS A 407 9.65 22.17 -10.71
C LYS A 407 10.90 21.41 -11.17
N ARG A 408 12.07 22.06 -11.18
CA ARG A 408 13.35 21.39 -11.49
C ARG A 408 13.69 20.29 -10.48
N LEU A 409 13.40 20.52 -9.21
CA LEU A 409 13.70 19.58 -8.13
C LEU A 409 12.83 18.32 -8.19
N MET A 410 11.53 18.47 -8.44
CA MET A 410 10.62 17.34 -8.71
C MET A 410 11.00 16.53 -9.96
N THR A 411 11.79 17.12 -10.88
CA THR A 411 12.30 16.44 -12.09
C THR A 411 13.71 15.86 -11.95
N MET A 412 14.55 16.37 -11.04
CA MET A 412 15.92 15.86 -10.81
C MET A 412 15.92 14.47 -10.16
N THR A 413 14.98 14.21 -9.25
CA THR A 413 14.76 12.87 -8.68
C THR A 413 14.40 11.85 -9.75
N ALA A 414 13.74 12.24 -10.84
CA ALA A 414 13.43 11.33 -11.96
C ALA A 414 14.64 10.98 -12.86
N GLN A 415 15.72 11.77 -12.85
CA GLN A 415 16.86 11.61 -13.78
C GLN A 415 17.97 10.69 -13.25
N GLN A 416 18.05 10.42 -11.94
CA GLN A 416 19.10 9.58 -11.34
C GLN A 416 18.76 8.09 -11.26
N GLY A 417 17.76 7.60 -12.01
CA GLY A 417 17.32 6.19 -11.95
C GLY A 417 16.65 5.79 -10.63
N ARG A 418 16.63 6.67 -9.63
CA ARG A 418 15.69 6.61 -8.50
C ARG A 418 14.33 7.04 -9.04
N LYS A 419 13.32 6.20 -8.89
CA LYS A 419 11.97 6.57 -9.32
C LYS A 419 11.51 7.79 -8.49
N PRO A 420 10.55 8.60 -8.98
CA PRO A 420 9.84 9.60 -8.17
C PRO A 420 9.11 9.06 -6.91
N SER A 421 9.38 7.82 -6.51
CA SER A 421 8.60 7.00 -5.59
C SER A 421 9.27 6.71 -4.24
N ASP A 422 10.47 7.23 -3.96
CA ASP A 422 11.04 7.12 -2.59
C ASP A 422 10.33 8.04 -1.59
N CYS A 423 9.25 8.69 -2.03
CA CYS A 423 8.31 9.46 -1.23
C CYS A 423 6.97 8.76 -0.92
N SER A 424 6.83 7.47 -1.26
CA SER A 424 5.54 6.75 -1.27
C SER A 424 5.48 5.47 -0.44
N GLY A 425 6.37 5.31 0.56
CA GLY A 425 6.41 4.14 1.47
C GLY A 425 6.34 4.53 2.94
N SER A 426 6.08 3.58 3.84
CA SER A 426 5.93 3.84 5.30
C SER A 426 7.19 4.35 6.00
N SER A 427 8.38 4.25 5.38
CA SER A 427 9.63 4.86 5.82
C SER A 427 10.06 6.05 4.96
N ALA A 428 9.26 6.41 3.95
CA ALA A 428 9.48 7.53 3.05
C ALA A 428 9.12 8.89 3.67
N ASP A 429 8.37 8.86 4.77
CA ASP A 429 7.85 10.03 5.44
C ASP A 429 8.96 10.94 5.99
N SER A 430 10.07 10.34 6.43
CA SER A 430 11.28 11.08 6.83
C SER A 430 12.11 11.54 5.63
N TRP A 431 12.15 10.79 4.52
CA TRP A 431 13.02 11.10 3.38
C TRP A 431 12.55 12.28 2.52
N CYS A 432 11.24 12.46 2.28
CA CYS A 432 10.75 13.63 1.52
C CYS A 432 10.95 14.92 2.30
N VAL A 433 10.68 14.85 3.59
CA VAL A 433 10.88 15.92 4.56
C VAL A 433 12.36 16.30 4.59
N MET A 434 13.24 15.31 4.75
CA MET A 434 14.68 15.52 4.75
C MET A 434 15.17 16.08 3.40
N HIS A 435 14.63 15.60 2.29
CA HIS A 435 14.96 16.11 0.96
C HIS A 435 14.52 17.58 0.80
N ALA A 436 13.28 17.92 1.21
CA ALA A 436 12.79 19.29 1.18
C ALA A 436 13.61 20.21 2.10
N LEU A 437 14.01 19.74 3.28
CA LEU A 437 14.88 20.47 4.20
C LEU A 437 16.29 20.67 3.63
N THR A 438 16.96 19.62 3.13
CA THR A 438 18.26 19.71 2.44
C THR A 438 18.20 20.72 1.30
N MET A 439 17.15 20.66 0.48
CA MET A 439 16.99 21.58 -0.64
C MET A 439 16.87 23.03 -0.21
N ARG A 440 16.14 23.31 0.88
CA ARG A 440 16.02 24.67 1.38
C ARG A 440 17.25 25.14 2.13
N MET A 441 17.96 24.24 2.78
CA MET A 441 19.28 24.52 3.34
C MET A 441 20.21 25.01 2.22
N ASN A 442 20.23 24.33 1.07
CA ASN A 442 21.04 24.76 -0.09
C ASN A 442 20.65 26.17 -0.58
N VAL A 443 19.36 26.47 -0.70
CA VAL A 443 18.89 27.82 -1.07
C VAL A 443 19.29 28.86 -0.01
N ALA A 444 19.17 28.54 1.28
CA ALA A 444 19.60 29.42 2.37
C ALA A 444 21.10 29.70 2.31
N VAL A 445 21.92 28.68 1.99
CA VAL A 445 23.37 28.83 1.79
C VAL A 445 23.67 29.69 0.56
N GLU A 446 23.05 29.42 -0.58
CA GLU A 446 23.21 30.20 -1.83
C GLU A 446 22.83 31.68 -1.65
N THR A 447 21.83 31.95 -0.82
CA THR A 447 21.33 33.31 -0.52
C THR A 447 21.95 33.92 0.74
N MET A 448 22.98 33.29 1.31
CA MET A 448 23.71 33.76 2.51
C MET A 448 22.83 33.95 3.76
N GLN A 449 21.73 33.21 3.87
CA GLN A 449 20.86 33.13 5.05
C GLN A 449 21.39 32.08 6.06
N TRP A 450 22.61 32.29 6.55
CA TRP A 450 23.36 31.33 7.36
C TRP A 450 22.63 30.81 8.60
N ASN A 451 21.90 31.67 9.32
CA ASN A 451 21.12 31.28 10.50
C ASN A 451 20.01 30.29 10.13
N VAL A 452 19.39 30.47 8.96
CA VAL A 452 18.31 29.62 8.47
C VAL A 452 18.86 28.26 8.02
N ALA A 453 20.04 28.24 7.38
CA ALA A 453 20.73 26.99 7.05
C ALA A 453 21.04 26.17 8.32
N ARG A 454 21.53 26.82 9.38
CA ARG A 454 21.82 26.18 10.69
C ARG A 454 20.58 25.60 11.37
N GLN A 455 19.49 26.37 11.42
CA GLN A 455 18.19 25.91 11.94
C GLN A 455 17.64 24.72 11.14
N THR A 456 17.80 24.74 9.82
CA THR A 456 17.34 23.65 8.94
C THR A 456 18.10 22.36 9.24
N ILE A 457 19.43 22.41 9.40
CA ILE A 457 20.26 21.24 9.76
C ILE A 457 19.93 20.71 11.16
N GLU A 458 19.71 21.59 12.15
CA GLU A 458 19.28 21.15 13.48
C GLU A 458 17.91 20.45 13.44
N LYS A 459 16.98 20.94 12.62
CA LYS A 459 15.68 20.28 12.47
C LYS A 459 15.81 18.93 11.76
N MET A 460 16.64 18.86 10.73
CA MET A 460 17.00 17.60 10.07
C MET A 460 17.56 16.59 11.09
N ALA A 461 18.42 17.04 12.01
CA ALA A 461 18.96 16.24 13.10
C ALA A 461 17.85 15.72 14.03
N SER A 462 16.97 16.61 14.50
CA SER A 462 15.84 16.28 15.36
C SER A 462 14.94 15.22 14.71
N ILE A 463 14.60 15.39 13.43
CA ILE A 463 13.75 14.46 12.68
C ILE A 463 14.46 13.11 12.51
N THR A 464 15.74 13.12 12.16
CA THR A 464 16.54 11.89 11.96
C THR A 464 16.66 11.08 13.24
N VAL A 465 16.92 11.74 14.38
CA VAL A 465 17.01 11.07 15.70
C VAL A 465 15.66 10.53 16.15
N SER A 466 14.58 11.31 16.02
CA SER A 466 13.22 10.85 16.34
C SER A 466 12.78 9.66 15.48
N ALA A 467 13.28 9.56 14.25
CA ALA A 467 13.02 8.44 13.35
C ALA A 467 13.96 7.23 13.56
N GLY A 468 14.85 7.25 14.57
CA GLY A 468 15.82 6.18 14.82
C GLY A 468 16.88 6.03 13.72
N GLY A 469 17.06 7.06 12.89
CA GLY A 469 18.01 7.07 11.77
C GLY A 469 19.44 7.39 12.18
N SER A 470 20.40 7.07 11.30
CA SER A 470 21.80 7.45 11.51
C SER A 470 21.97 8.97 11.38
N PRO A 471 22.74 9.64 12.26
CA PRO A 471 23.05 11.05 12.14
C PRO A 471 24.02 11.37 10.99
N THR A 472 24.51 10.38 10.24
CA THR A 472 25.47 10.57 9.14
C THR A 472 25.07 11.67 8.15
N PRO A 473 23.85 11.71 7.58
CA PRO A 473 23.48 12.73 6.61
C PRO A 473 23.58 14.16 7.18
N MET A 474 23.15 14.36 8.44
CA MET A 474 23.31 15.64 9.13
C MET A 474 24.78 16.04 9.29
N ARG A 475 25.67 15.09 9.61
CA ARG A 475 27.11 15.37 9.76
C ARG A 475 27.73 15.83 8.45
N THR A 476 27.34 15.24 7.32
CA THR A 476 27.76 15.68 5.98
C THR A 476 27.32 17.12 5.71
N GLU A 477 26.04 17.44 5.95
CA GLU A 477 25.51 18.79 5.71
C GLU A 477 26.15 19.85 6.63
N LEU A 478 26.44 19.51 7.89
CA LEU A 478 27.19 20.37 8.79
C LEU A 478 28.60 20.64 8.27
N MET A 479 29.31 19.62 7.78
CA MET A 479 30.65 19.79 7.22
C MET A 479 30.63 20.71 6.01
N ASP A 480 29.69 20.49 5.08
CA ASP A 480 29.55 21.31 3.87
C ASP A 480 29.22 22.77 4.19
N LEU A 481 28.36 23.01 5.20
CA LEU A 481 28.07 24.35 5.70
C LEU A 481 29.33 25.01 6.28
N ALA A 482 30.09 24.31 7.12
CA ALA A 482 31.30 24.85 7.73
C ALA A 482 32.36 25.23 6.69
N VAL A 483 32.59 24.38 5.69
CA VAL A 483 33.49 24.67 4.56
C VAL A 483 33.02 25.92 3.80
N THR A 484 31.71 26.03 3.56
CA THR A 484 31.14 27.15 2.83
C THR A 484 31.22 28.46 3.62
N GLU A 485 30.97 28.43 4.92
CA GLU A 485 31.13 29.58 5.81
C GLU A 485 32.58 30.06 5.88
N ILE A 486 33.57 29.15 5.94
CA ILE A 486 34.99 29.52 5.89
C ILE A 486 35.32 30.23 4.57
N ARG A 487 34.85 29.71 3.43
CA ARG A 487 35.05 30.33 2.12
C ARG A 487 34.43 31.72 2.01
N ASN A 488 33.37 31.98 2.78
CA ASN A 488 32.69 33.28 2.86
C ASN A 488 33.17 34.15 4.05
N GLY A 489 34.30 33.81 4.68
CA GLY A 489 34.91 34.62 5.75
C GLY A 489 34.30 34.45 7.15
N ARG A 490 33.35 33.54 7.34
CA ARG A 490 32.66 33.26 8.62
C ARG A 490 33.36 32.20 9.45
N ARG A 491 34.64 32.43 9.75
CA ARG A 491 35.48 31.42 10.41
C ARG A 491 35.04 31.10 11.84
N ALA A 492 34.59 32.10 12.62
CA ALA A 492 34.22 31.89 14.01
C ALA A 492 33.01 30.96 14.16
N GLU A 493 32.03 31.09 13.25
CA GLU A 493 30.82 30.27 13.23
C GLU A 493 31.10 28.87 12.68
N ALA A 494 31.94 28.74 11.64
CA ALA A 494 32.34 27.45 11.11
C ALA A 494 33.12 26.62 12.16
N VAL A 495 33.94 27.28 13.00
CA VAL A 495 34.67 26.63 14.09
C VAL A 495 33.73 25.95 15.08
N GLN A 496 32.54 26.49 15.35
CA GLN A 496 31.56 25.84 16.23
C GLN A 496 31.10 24.49 15.65
N ILE A 497 30.86 24.44 14.34
CA ILE A 497 30.47 23.21 13.65
C ILE A 497 31.62 22.19 13.67
N LEU A 498 32.83 22.63 13.31
CA LEU A 498 34.02 21.77 13.28
C LEU A 498 34.37 21.21 14.66
N SER A 499 34.21 22.00 15.72
CA SER A 499 34.35 21.57 17.12
C SER A 499 33.35 20.50 17.53
N TYR A 500 32.09 20.61 17.10
CA TYR A 500 31.08 19.57 17.32
C TYR A 500 31.44 18.27 16.57
N LEU A 501 31.75 18.36 15.27
CA LEU A 501 32.06 17.20 14.43
C LEU A 501 33.31 16.45 14.88
N LYS A 502 34.32 17.16 15.41
CA LYS A 502 35.54 16.57 15.99
C LYS A 502 35.27 15.63 17.17
N GLY A 503 34.16 15.82 17.89
CA GLY A 503 33.76 14.95 19.00
C GLY A 503 32.99 13.69 18.56
N GLN A 504 32.68 13.52 17.27
CA GLN A 504 31.87 12.40 16.75
C GLN A 504 32.45 11.71 15.46
N PRO A 505 33.77 11.50 15.33
CA PRO A 505 34.33 11.00 14.08
C PRO A 505 34.06 9.50 13.87
N GLU A 506 33.14 9.18 12.97
CA GLU A 506 32.94 7.83 12.43
C GLU A 506 32.78 7.80 10.89
N ASP A 507 32.74 8.96 10.24
CA ASP A 507 32.54 9.09 8.78
C ASP A 507 33.85 9.51 8.06
N GLY A 508 34.20 8.79 6.99
CA GLY A 508 35.44 9.00 6.23
C GLY A 508 35.53 10.37 5.53
N TYR A 509 34.40 10.91 5.05
CA TYR A 509 34.36 12.25 4.45
C TYR A 509 34.60 13.33 5.51
N VAL A 510 33.86 13.26 6.62
CA VAL A 510 33.98 14.19 7.76
C VAL A 510 35.41 14.16 8.31
N THR A 511 36.01 12.98 8.44
CA THR A 511 37.38 12.81 8.91
C THR A 511 38.40 13.48 7.98
N SER A 512 38.22 13.35 6.66
CA SER A 512 39.13 13.93 5.67
C SER A 512 39.10 15.47 5.65
N GLU A 513 37.91 16.08 5.74
CA GLU A 513 37.78 17.53 5.77
C GLU A 513 38.18 18.11 7.14
N LEU A 514 37.95 17.41 8.25
CA LEU A 514 38.49 17.79 9.56
C LEU A 514 40.02 17.84 9.56
N ALA A 515 40.69 16.91 8.88
CA ALA A 515 42.15 16.93 8.75
C ALA A 515 42.64 18.14 7.93
N ARG A 516 41.84 18.58 6.95
CA ARG A 516 42.15 19.72 6.08
C ARG A 516 41.93 21.08 6.74
N TRP A 517 40.91 21.20 7.58
CA TRP A 517 40.52 22.45 8.25
C TRP A 517 40.90 22.49 9.74
N GLY A 518 41.59 21.46 10.24
CA GLY A 518 41.86 21.24 11.66
C GLY A 518 42.67 22.32 12.37
N GLU A 519 43.46 23.11 11.63
CA GLU A 519 44.20 24.26 12.16
C GLU A 519 43.28 25.39 12.66
N ALA A 520 42.02 25.41 12.23
CA ALA A 520 41.03 26.40 12.68
C ALA A 520 40.39 26.05 14.04
N ILE A 521 40.58 24.84 14.57
CA ILE A 521 39.84 24.33 15.73
C ILE A 521 40.62 24.60 17.04
N PRO A 522 40.06 25.35 18.01
CA PRO A 522 40.69 25.55 19.32
C PRO A 522 40.95 24.23 20.05
N ALA A 523 42.09 24.14 20.74
CA ALA A 523 42.42 22.97 21.54
C ALA A 523 41.37 22.75 22.64
N GLY A 524 40.78 21.55 22.70
CA GLY A 524 39.82 21.14 23.74
C GLY A 524 38.35 21.50 23.50
N ALA A 525 37.97 22.06 22.36
CA ALA A 525 36.58 22.44 22.08
C ALA A 525 35.77 21.25 21.53
N SER A 526 35.08 20.51 22.40
CA SER A 526 33.89 19.73 22.04
C SER A 526 32.67 20.39 22.69
N GLN A 527 31.78 20.97 21.89
CA GLN A 527 30.51 21.51 22.38
C GLN A 527 29.36 20.78 21.69
N PRO A 528 28.23 20.56 22.39
CA PRO A 528 27.02 20.07 21.75
C PRO A 528 26.55 21.08 20.69
N TRP A 529 26.15 20.58 19.52
CA TRP A 529 25.52 21.42 18.49
C TRP A 529 24.14 21.85 19.00
N GLN A 530 23.95 23.16 19.11
CA GLN A 530 22.66 23.81 19.30
C GLN A 530 22.61 24.95 18.29
N SER A 531 21.49 25.12 17.58
CA SER A 531 21.31 26.35 16.82
C SER A 531 21.31 27.51 17.83
N PRO A 532 22.15 28.54 17.65
CA PRO A 532 22.21 29.67 18.58
C PRO A 532 20.97 30.57 18.54
N VAL A 533 19.97 30.25 17.70
CA VAL A 533 18.77 31.08 17.51
C VAL A 533 17.52 30.31 17.93
N PRO A 534 16.85 30.69 19.03
CA PRO A 534 15.59 30.07 19.45
C PRO A 534 14.51 30.25 18.38
N VAL A 535 13.63 29.25 18.26
CA VAL A 535 12.43 29.33 17.42
C VAL A 535 11.54 30.46 17.97
N ASP A 536 11.22 31.45 17.14
CA ASP A 536 10.30 32.51 17.52
C ASP A 536 8.89 31.93 17.72
N ALA A 537 8.39 31.99 18.96
CA ALA A 537 7.08 31.46 19.33
C ALA A 537 5.94 32.15 18.57
N ALA A 538 6.14 33.38 18.06
CA ALA A 538 5.15 34.07 17.24
C ALA A 538 4.91 33.36 15.89
N LEU A 539 5.86 32.55 15.41
CA LEU A 539 5.73 31.79 14.15
C LEU A 539 4.75 30.61 14.25
N LEU A 540 4.40 30.17 15.46
CA LEU A 540 3.39 29.14 15.71
C LEU A 540 1.95 29.65 15.49
N SER A 541 1.77 30.95 15.22
CA SER A 541 0.47 31.56 14.94
C SER A 541 0.10 31.65 13.45
N TYR A 542 0.91 31.06 12.56
CA TYR A 542 0.69 31.12 11.12
C TYR A 542 -0.52 30.26 10.69
N ALA A 543 -1.50 30.90 10.02
CA ALA A 543 -2.64 30.21 9.43
C ALA A 543 -2.16 29.28 8.29
N CYS A 544 -2.20 27.98 8.55
CA CYS A 544 -1.74 26.93 7.66
C CYS A 544 -2.87 25.92 7.40
N PRO A 545 -3.21 25.59 6.14
CA PRO A 545 -2.65 26.07 4.88
C PRO A 545 -3.28 27.42 4.46
N PRO A 546 -2.65 28.20 3.57
CA PRO A 546 -3.36 29.32 2.94
C PRO A 546 -4.61 28.75 2.26
N SER A 547 -5.77 29.30 2.58
CA SER A 547 -7.05 28.93 1.98
C SER A 547 -6.87 28.80 0.46
N GLY A 548 -7.07 27.59 -0.06
CA GLY A 548 -7.05 27.36 -1.49
C GLY A 548 -8.19 28.19 -2.09
N SER A 549 -7.90 28.95 -3.15
CA SER A 549 -8.97 29.43 -4.04
C SER A 549 -9.85 28.23 -4.39
N GLN A 550 -11.14 28.34 -4.08
CA GLN A 550 -12.18 27.43 -4.51
C GLN A 550 -12.20 27.32 -6.03
#